data_AF-A0A518CKL5-F1
#
_entry.id   AF-A0A518CKL5-F1
#
_cell.length_a   1.000
_cell.length_b   1.000
_cell.length_c   1.000
_cell.angle_alpha   90.00
_cell.angle_beta   90.00
_cell.angle_gamma   90.00
#
_symmetry.space_group_name_H-M   'P 1'
#
loop_
_entity.id
_entity.type
_entity.pdbx_description
1 polymer ?
#
loop_
_entity_poly.entity_id
_entity_poly.type
_entity_poly.pdbx_seq_one_letter_code
_entity_poly.pdbx_strand_id
1 'polypeptide(L)'
;MSDSIGVMDEVEDFDNNSLELEEGLEFEEDVQEIDFNSLGIDPLIPTEAKPGSEEKVLMLAARYSAGLPLWHNSDCYDHGPGGVDDEELEEMY
;
A
#
# COMPACT_ATOMS: atom_id res chain seq x y z
N MET A 1 44.89 -19.71 -19.92
CA MET A 1 44.26 -18.37 -19.97
C MET A 1 43.57 -18.23 -18.64
N SER A 2 44.15 -17.42 -17.76
CA SER A 2 43.68 -17.23 -16.40
C SER A 2 42.70 -16.08 -16.42
N ASP A 3 41.41 -16.37 -16.33
CA ASP A 3 40.41 -15.32 -16.13
C ASP A 3 40.41 -14.97 -14.65
N SER A 4 41.09 -13.88 -14.32
CA SER A 4 41.02 -13.24 -13.01
C SER A 4 39.59 -12.76 -12.79
N ILE A 5 38.89 -13.39 -11.85
CA ILE A 5 37.65 -12.86 -11.28
C ILE A 5 38.00 -11.47 -10.70
N GLY A 6 37.43 -10.43 -11.29
CA GLY A 6 37.61 -9.06 -10.81
C GLY A 6 37.08 -8.98 -9.38
N VAL A 7 37.96 -8.55 -8.48
CA VAL A 7 37.61 -8.09 -7.13
C VAL A 7 36.55 -7.00 -7.31
N MET A 8 35.29 -7.34 -7.04
CA MET A 8 34.25 -6.34 -6.92
C MET A 8 34.54 -5.57 -5.65
N ASP A 9 34.81 -4.29 -5.91
CA ASP A 9 35.06 -3.20 -4.98
C ASP A 9 34.08 -3.23 -3.81
N GLU A 10 34.58 -2.74 -2.69
CA GLU A 10 34.03 -2.83 -1.34
C GLU A 10 32.51 -2.62 -1.30
N VAL A 11 31.78 -3.61 -0.76
CA VAL A 11 30.46 -3.32 -0.23
C VAL A 11 30.69 -2.45 0.98
N GLU A 12 30.45 -1.15 0.87
CA GLU A 12 30.33 -0.32 2.06
C GLU A 12 29.24 -0.96 2.93
N ASP A 13 29.63 -1.38 4.13
CA ASP A 13 28.71 -1.78 5.18
C ASP A 13 27.79 -0.58 5.42
N PHE A 14 26.63 -0.59 4.78
CA PHE A 14 25.59 0.39 5.04
C PHE A 14 25.08 0.10 6.45
N ASP A 15 25.72 0.73 7.44
CA ASP A 15 25.32 0.71 8.84
C ASP A 15 23.89 1.26 8.93
N ASN A 16 22.92 0.35 8.84
CA ASN A 16 21.49 0.60 9.01
C ASN A 16 21.14 0.94 10.48
N ASN A 17 22.07 1.55 11.21
CA ASN A 17 21.92 1.86 12.63
C ASN A 17 22.45 3.25 13.02
N SER A 18 22.68 4.16 12.07
CA SER A 18 22.90 5.58 12.38
C SER A 18 21.67 6.41 12.02
N LEU A 19 20.51 6.02 12.55
CA LEU A 19 19.38 6.92 12.71
C LEU A 19 19.48 7.43 14.15
N GLU A 20 20.22 8.52 14.35
CA GLU A 20 20.19 9.30 15.59
C GLU A 20 18.75 9.76 15.80
N LEU A 21 18.00 8.95 16.54
CA LEU A 21 16.65 9.25 17.00
C LEU A 21 16.76 10.20 18.19
N GLU A 22 17.16 11.44 17.93
CA GLU A 22 17.31 12.46 18.97
C GLU A 22 16.69 13.80 18.54
N GLU A 23 15.36 13.80 18.36
CA GLU A 23 14.47 14.84 18.90
C GLU A 23 13.05 14.30 18.78
N GLY A 24 12.37 14.14 19.91
CA GLY A 24 11.00 13.65 19.97
C GLY A 24 10.09 14.53 19.12
N LEU A 25 9.65 14.00 17.98
CA LEU A 25 8.42 14.47 17.35
C LEU A 25 7.30 14.12 18.33
N GLU A 26 6.96 15.06 19.21
CA GLU A 26 5.66 15.11 19.88
C GLU A 26 4.61 15.36 18.80
N PHE A 27 4.32 14.32 18.02
CA PHE A 27 3.19 14.29 17.12
C PHE A 27 1.96 14.09 18.01
N GLU A 28 1.46 15.18 18.60
CA GLU A 28 0.06 15.28 18.99
C GLU A 28 -0.76 15.33 17.69
N GLU A 29 -0.78 14.23 16.94
CA GLU A 29 -1.78 14.03 15.92
C GLU A 29 -3.10 13.90 16.67
N ASP A 30 -4.01 14.85 16.44
CA ASP A 30 -5.44 14.64 16.65
C ASP A 30 -5.88 13.48 15.72
N VAL A 31 -5.53 12.24 16.09
CA VAL A 31 -5.95 11.04 15.36
C VAL A 31 -7.44 10.92 15.60
N GLN A 32 -8.22 11.47 14.67
CA GLN A 32 -9.66 11.34 14.72
C GLN A 32 -10.00 9.86 14.51
N GLU A 33 -10.69 9.28 15.48
CA GLU A 33 -11.16 7.91 15.39
C GLU A 33 -12.19 7.83 14.24
N ILE A 34 -11.88 7.03 13.22
CA ILE A 34 -12.73 6.85 12.05
C ILE A 34 -13.84 5.84 12.41
N ASP A 35 -15.11 6.26 12.35
CA ASP A 35 -16.24 5.33 12.46
C ASP A 35 -16.47 4.61 11.12
N PHE A 36 -15.74 3.52 10.92
CA PHE A 36 -15.81 2.68 9.72
C PHE A 36 -17.21 2.09 9.47
N ASN A 37 -17.97 1.80 10.53
CA ASN A 37 -19.32 1.27 10.40
C ASN A 37 -20.27 2.31 9.77
N SER A 38 -20.12 3.59 10.10
CA SER A 38 -20.90 4.66 9.48
C SER A 38 -20.62 4.81 7.97
N LEU A 39 -19.41 4.42 7.55
CA LEU A 39 -18.97 4.42 6.16
C LEU A 39 -19.37 3.13 5.42
N GLY A 40 -20.04 2.18 6.10
CA GLY A 40 -20.44 0.89 5.52
C GLY A 40 -19.28 -0.09 5.33
N ILE A 41 -18.15 0.13 6.00
CA ILE A 41 -16.95 -0.70 5.87
C ILE A 41 -16.98 -1.80 6.92
N ASP A 42 -17.08 -3.05 6.47
CA ASP A 42 -16.89 -4.25 7.29
C ASP A 42 -15.49 -4.85 7.01
N PRO A 43 -14.57 -4.84 7.98
CA PRO A 43 -13.20 -5.30 7.75
C PRO A 43 -13.08 -6.82 7.57
N LEU A 44 -14.13 -7.60 7.88
CA LEU A 44 -14.13 -9.06 7.75
C LEU A 44 -14.46 -9.55 6.34
N ILE A 45 -15.04 -8.71 5.49
CA ILE A 45 -15.44 -9.08 4.13
C ILE A 45 -14.40 -8.65 3.08
N PRO A 46 -14.36 -9.31 1.91
CA PRO A 46 -13.59 -8.81 0.78
C PRO A 46 -14.10 -7.45 0.30
N THR A 47 -13.22 -6.63 -0.25
CA THR A 47 -13.58 -5.37 -0.92
C THR A 47 -13.40 -5.48 -2.44
N GLU A 48 -14.39 -4.97 -3.17
CA GLU A 48 -14.34 -4.82 -4.64
C GLU A 48 -13.61 -3.54 -5.07
N ALA A 49 -13.29 -2.66 -4.11
CA ALA A 49 -12.62 -1.39 -4.36
C ALA A 49 -11.25 -1.60 -5.01
N LYS A 50 -10.99 -0.84 -6.08
CA LYS A 50 -9.74 -0.94 -6.84
C LYS A 50 -8.53 -0.56 -5.98
N PRO A 51 -7.35 -1.17 -6.21
CA PRO A 51 -6.11 -0.73 -5.60
C PRO A 51 -5.89 0.79 -5.78
N GLY A 52 -5.57 1.48 -4.67
CA GLY A 52 -5.33 2.93 -4.66
C GLY A 52 -6.58 3.81 -4.53
N SER A 53 -7.79 3.24 -4.59
CA SER A 53 -9.02 3.98 -4.27
C SER A 53 -9.12 4.32 -2.78
N GLU A 54 -9.83 5.39 -2.45
CA GLU A 54 -10.07 5.82 -1.06
C GLU A 54 -10.79 4.73 -0.25
N GLU A 55 -11.81 4.11 -0.82
CA GLU A 55 -12.56 3.02 -0.19
C GLU A 55 -11.64 1.85 0.17
N LYS A 56 -10.71 1.49 -0.74
CA LYS A 56 -9.71 0.45 -0.47
C LYS A 56 -8.82 0.85 0.71
N VAL A 57 -8.36 2.10 0.77
CA VAL A 57 -7.52 2.59 1.87
C VAL A 57 -8.29 2.55 3.20
N LEU A 58 -9.54 3.00 3.23
CA LEU A 58 -10.36 2.96 4.44
C LEU A 58 -10.63 1.53 4.91
N MET A 59 -10.86 0.59 4.00
CA MET A 59 -10.94 -0.85 4.31
C MET A 59 -9.65 -1.36 4.96
N LEU A 60 -8.48 -1.00 4.43
CA LEU A 60 -7.19 -1.38 5.02
C LEU A 60 -7.00 -0.79 6.42
N ALA A 61 -7.38 0.47 6.62
CA ALA A 61 -7.34 1.12 7.92
C ALA A 61 -8.28 0.43 8.93
N ALA A 62 -9.50 0.07 8.52
CA ALA A 62 -10.44 -0.68 9.35
C ALA A 62 -9.87 -2.03 9.80
N ARG A 63 -9.25 -2.77 8.86
CA ARG A 63 -8.59 -4.06 9.18
C ARG A 63 -7.41 -3.90 10.13
N TYR A 64 -6.59 -2.87 9.92
CA TYR A 64 -5.48 -2.56 10.82
C TYR A 64 -5.99 -2.28 12.24
N SER A 65 -6.99 -1.42 12.39
CA SER A 65 -7.60 -1.08 13.68
C SER A 65 -8.25 -2.29 14.37
N ALA A 66 -8.76 -3.25 13.60
CA ALA A 66 -9.33 -4.50 14.10
C ALA A 66 -8.29 -5.61 14.38
N GLY A 67 -7.00 -5.39 14.11
CA GLY A 67 -5.95 -6.40 14.27
C GLY A 67 -6.04 -7.55 13.25
N LEU A 68 -6.62 -7.29 12.09
CA LEU A 68 -6.79 -8.26 11.01
C LEU A 68 -5.67 -8.13 9.97
N PRO A 69 -5.41 -9.18 9.16
CA PRO A 69 -4.54 -9.07 7.99
C PRO A 69 -5.04 -7.95 7.07
N LEU A 70 -4.13 -7.13 6.54
CA LEU A 70 -4.49 -6.03 5.65
C LEU A 70 -5.20 -6.53 4.38
N TRP A 71 -4.80 -7.70 3.88
CA TRP A 71 -5.29 -8.26 2.63
C TRP A 71 -6.26 -9.43 2.86
N HIS A 72 -7.35 -9.46 2.10
CA HIS A 72 -8.23 -10.64 1.99
C HIS A 72 -8.03 -11.33 0.64
N ASN A 73 -8.05 -12.67 0.59
CA ASN A 73 -7.73 -13.43 -0.63
C ASN A 73 -8.65 -13.16 -1.83
N SER A 74 -9.85 -12.66 -1.57
CA SER A 74 -10.86 -12.30 -2.57
C SER A 74 -10.99 -10.79 -2.78
N ASP A 75 -10.06 -9.98 -2.25
CA ASP A 75 -10.02 -8.55 -2.55
C ASP A 75 -9.72 -8.30 -4.04
N CYS A 76 -10.26 -7.20 -4.58
CA CYS A 76 -9.93 -6.73 -5.92
C CYS A 76 -8.42 -6.45 -6.06
N TYR A 77 -7.81 -7.07 -7.07
CA TYR A 77 -6.40 -6.92 -7.45
C TYR A 77 -6.23 -6.36 -8.87
N ASP A 78 -7.32 -5.87 -9.48
CA ASP A 78 -7.27 -5.25 -10.80
C ASP A 78 -6.65 -3.85 -10.71
N HIS A 79 -5.38 -3.75 -11.10
CA HIS A 79 -4.62 -2.50 -11.19
C HIS A 79 -4.82 -1.77 -12.53
N GLY A 80 -5.67 -2.28 -13.43
CA GLY A 80 -5.87 -1.69 -14.73
C GLY A 80 -6.49 -0.30 -14.64
N PRO A 81 -6.14 0.64 -15.54
CA PRO A 81 -7.02 1.78 -15.80
C PRO A 81 -8.38 1.17 -16.09
N GLY A 82 -9.43 1.59 -15.38
CA GLY A 82 -10.78 1.07 -15.62
C GLY A 82 -10.99 1.09 -17.12
N GLY A 83 -11.07 -0.10 -17.72
CA GLY A 83 -11.04 -0.23 -19.17
C GLY A 83 -12.06 0.75 -19.69
N VAL A 84 -11.60 1.73 -20.47
CA VAL A 84 -12.53 2.49 -21.29
C VAL A 84 -13.30 1.42 -22.03
N ASP A 85 -14.59 1.37 -21.78
CA ASP A 85 -15.54 0.53 -22.46
C ASP A 85 -15.18 0.70 -23.94
N ASP A 86 -14.80 -0.38 -24.62
CA ASP A 86 -14.28 -0.32 -26.01
C ASP A 86 -15.26 0.40 -26.98
N GLU A 87 -16.50 0.66 -26.55
CA GLU A 87 -17.51 1.48 -27.24
C GLU A 87 -17.13 2.97 -27.39
N GLU A 88 -16.34 3.60 -26.49
CA GLU A 88 -15.91 5.01 -26.68
C GLU A 88 -14.77 5.16 -27.70
N LEU A 89 -14.05 4.08 -28.02
CA LEU A 89 -12.95 4.13 -29.00
C LEU A 89 -13.43 3.95 -30.45
N GLU A 90 -14.63 3.41 -30.69
CA GLU A 90 -15.22 3.29 -32.04
C GLU A 90 -15.75 4.62 -32.60
N GLU A 91 -16.07 5.62 -31.76
CA GLU A 91 -16.47 6.96 -32.25
C GLU A 91 -15.30 7.89 -32.60
N MET A 92 -14.05 7.48 -32.33
CA MET A 92 -12.83 8.25 -32.64
C MET A 92 -12.11 7.85 -33.94
N TYR A 93 -12.62 6.87 -34.70
CA TYR A 93 -12.08 6.48 -36.01
C TYR A 93 -13.14 6.41 -37.11
#